data_AF-A0A7Y9E0U0-F1
#
_entry.id   AF-A0A7Y9E0U0-F1
#
_cell.length_a   1.000
_cell.length_b   1.000
_cell.length_c   1.000
_cell.angle_alpha   90.00
_cell.angle_beta   90.00
_cell.angle_gamma   90.00
#
_symmetry.space_group_name_H-M   'P 1'
#
loop_
_entity.id
_entity.type
_entity.pdbx_description
1 polymer ?
#
loop_
_entity_poly.entity_id
_entity_poly.type
_entity_poly.pdbx_seq_one_letter_code
_entity_poly.pdbx_strand_id
1 'polypeptide(L)' 'MTSPELRPAALDETALADVRRLEESLGTPVVAYEPESPFAELSEAQLAEVRRVETALGVRLLAYRP' A
#
# COMPACT_ATOMS: atom_id res chain seq x y z
N MET A 1 -16.07 8.55 9.25
CA MET A 1 -15.04 8.69 8.20
C MET A 1 -15.47 7.82 7.05
N THR A 2 -15.72 8.39 5.88
CA THR A 2 -16.05 7.64 4.67
C THR A 2 -14.81 6.85 4.28
N SER A 3 -14.91 5.52 4.17
CA SER A 3 -13.80 4.72 3.66
C SER A 3 -13.48 5.19 2.24
N PRO A 4 -12.23 5.59 1.95
CA PRO A 4 -11.89 6.04 0.61
C PRO A 4 -12.00 4.87 -0.37
N GLU A 5 -12.43 5.20 -1.59
CA GLU A 5 -12.58 4.20 -2.65
C GLU A 5 -11.20 3.73 -3.11
N LEU A 6 -10.87 2.48 -2.79
CA LEU A 6 -9.68 1.82 -3.30
C LEU A 6 -9.95 1.33 -4.72
N ARG A 7 -9.34 1.96 -5.72
CA ARG A 7 -9.47 1.61 -7.13
C ARG A 7 -8.19 0.95 -7.63
N PRO A 8 -8.20 -0.36 -7.94
CA PRO A 8 -7.05 -1.01 -8.56
C PRO A 8 -6.67 -0.29 -9.85
N ALA A 9 -5.38 -0.09 -10.08
CA ALA A 9 -4.91 0.54 -11.31
C ALA A 9 -5.20 -0.37 -12.51
N ALA A 10 -5.73 0.20 -13.59
CA ALA A 10 -5.76 -0.46 -14.89
C ALA A 10 -4.34 -0.48 -15.46
N LEU A 11 -3.69 -1.64 -15.45
CA LEU A 11 -2.36 -1.85 -16.01
C LEU A 11 -2.49 -2.44 -17.42
N ASP A 12 -1.73 -1.91 -18.37
CA ASP A 12 -1.51 -2.60 -19.64
C ASP A 12 -0.58 -3.81 -19.47
N GLU A 13 -0.43 -4.60 -20.52
CA GLU A 13 0.39 -5.83 -20.47
C GLU A 13 1.86 -5.56 -20.13
N THR A 14 2.39 -4.40 -20.53
CA THR A 14 3.79 -4.03 -20.28
C THR A 14 3.99 -3.69 -18.80
N ALA A 15 3.13 -2.82 -18.26
CA ALA A 15 3.15 -2.44 -16.86
C ALA A 15 2.88 -3.64 -15.94
N LEU A 16 1.97 -4.53 -16.33
CA LEU A 16 1.69 -5.76 -15.58
C LEU A 16 2.91 -6.71 -15.55
N ALA A 17 3.66 -6.81 -16.65
CA ALA A 17 4.88 -7.63 -16.69
C ALA A 17 5.98 -7.09 -15.76
N ASP A 18 6.11 -5.77 -15.65
CA ASP A 18 7.05 -5.16 -14.71
C ASP A 18 6.64 -5.38 -13.25
N VAL A 19 5.34 -5.27 -12.94
CA VAL A 19 4.81 -5.58 -11.59
C VAL A 19 5.07 -7.03 -11.21
N ARG A 20 4.83 -7.99 -12.12
CA ARG A 20 5.10 -9.42 -11.86
C ARG A 20 6.57 -9.69 -11.53
N ARG A 21 7.48 -9.05 -12.26
CA ARG A 21 8.93 -9.16 -11.99
C ARG A 21 9.30 -8.63 -10.62
N LEU A 22 8.63 -7.55 -10.18
CA LEU A 22 8.77 -7.02 -8.82
C LEU A 22 8.25 -8.02 -7.78
N GLU A 23 7.07 -8.60 -7.97
CA GLU A 23 6.50 -9.61 -7.06
C GLU A 23 7.43 -10.82 -6.90
N GLU A 24 8.00 -11.32 -8.00
CA GLU A 24 8.99 -12.41 -7.98
C GLU A 24 10.22 -12.04 -7.15
N SER A 25 10.72 -10.81 -7.30
CA SER A 25 11.90 -10.33 -6.57
C SER A 25 11.64 -10.15 -5.06
N LEU A 26 10.42 -9.78 -4.70
CA LEU A 26 10.01 -9.57 -3.30
C LEU A 26 9.56 -10.88 -2.63
N GLY A 27 9.22 -11.90 -3.41
CA GLY A 27 8.63 -13.14 -2.93
C GLY A 27 7.22 -12.96 -2.35
N THR A 28 6.54 -11.85 -2.69
CA THR A 28 5.18 -11.54 -2.20
C THR A 28 4.37 -10.82 -3.28
N PRO A 29 3.06 -11.09 -3.39
CA PRO A 29 2.18 -10.31 -4.25
C PRO A 29 2.12 -8.84 -3.85
N VAL A 30 1.89 -7.97 -4.82
CA VAL A 30 1.65 -6.54 -4.63
C VAL A 30 0.34 -6.13 -5.28
N VAL A 31 -0.31 -5.10 -4.72
CA VAL A 31 -1.53 -4.53 -5.29
C VAL A 31 -1.23 -3.12 -5.77
N ALA A 32 -1.44 -2.86 -7.06
CA ALA A 32 -1.31 -1.54 -7.64
C ALA A 32 -2.66 -0.80 -7.55
N TYR A 33 -2.66 0.37 -6.92
CA TYR A 33 -3.80 1.30 -6.87
C TYR A 33 -3.55 2.48 -7.81
N GLU A 34 -4.63 3.14 -8.25
CA GLU A 34 -4.53 4.41 -8.99
C GLU A 34 -3.68 5.46 -8.23
N PRO A 35 -2.95 6.34 -8.94
CA PRO A 35 -1.99 7.27 -8.35
C PRO A 35 -2.61 8.30 -7.40
N GLU A 36 -3.92 8.54 -7.50
CA GLU A 36 -4.71 9.22 -6.48
C GLU A 36 -4.90 8.30 -5.28
N SER A 37 -3.80 8.03 -4.58
CA SER A 37 -3.84 7.16 -3.40
C SER A 37 -4.48 7.91 -2.23
N PRO A 38 -5.49 7.33 -1.56
CA PRO A 38 -6.05 7.92 -0.37
C PRO A 38 -5.10 7.82 0.83
N PHE A 39 -3.97 7.12 0.69
CA PHE A 39 -3.03 6.90 1.79
C PHE A 39 -2.13 8.10 2.03
N ALA A 40 -1.89 8.38 3.32
CA ALA A 40 -0.92 9.39 3.73
C ALA A 40 0.50 8.88 3.47
N GLU A 41 1.35 9.74 2.94
CA GLU A 41 2.79 9.47 2.95
C GLU A 41 3.31 9.59 4.39
N LEU A 42 4.01 8.55 4.84
CA LEU A 42 4.58 8.50 6.17
C LEU A 42 6.10 8.61 6.07
N SER A 43 6.69 9.44 6.92
CA SER A 43 8.13 9.39 7.17
C SER A 43 8.53 8.06 7.80
N GLU A 44 9.81 7.70 7.73
CA GLU A 44 10.32 6.46 8.33
C GLU A 44 10.01 6.35 9.83
N ALA A 45 10.11 7.46 10.56
CA ALA A 45 9.79 7.52 11.98
C ALA A 45 8.29 7.26 12.25
N GLN A 46 7.40 7.84 11.43
CA GLN A 46 5.96 7.61 11.54
C GLN A 46 5.61 6.16 11.18
N LEU A 47 6.23 5.60 10.15
CA LEU A 47 6.03 4.21 9.75
C LEU A 47 6.51 3.23 10.83
N ALA A 48 7.63 3.52 11.49
CA ALA A 48 8.12 2.71 12.60
C ALA A 48 7.13 2.69 13.77
N GLU A 49 6.54 3.85 14.09
CA GLU A 49 5.52 3.95 15.14
C GLU A 49 4.25 3.18 14.80
N VAL A 50 3.78 3.28 13.54
CA VAL A 50 2.63 2.49 13.06
C VAL A 50 2.90 0.99 13.25
N ARG A 51 4.06 0.49 12.84
CA ARG A 51 4.44 -0.93 13.00
C ARG A 51 4.49 -1.38 14.45
N ARG A 52 4.94 -0.51 15.36
CA ARG A 52 4.94 -0.77 16.80
C ARG A 52 3.52 -0.98 17.32
N VAL A 53 2.60 -0.09 16.95
CA VAL A 53 1.18 -0.16 17.36
C VAL A 53 0.49 -1.37 16.73
N GLU A 54 0.72 -1.64 15.44
CA GLU A 54 0.21 -2.84 14.75
C GLU A 54 0.59 -4.13 15.49
N THR A 55 1.86 -4.25 15.88
CA THR A 55 2.36 -5.40 16.64
C THR A 55 1.71 -5.52 18.00
N ALA A 56 1.57 -4.41 18.73
CA ALA A 56 0.98 -4.41 20.07
C ALA A 56 -0.51 -4.79 20.06
N LEU A 57 -1.23 -4.44 18.97
CA LEU A 57 -2.66 -4.67 18.85
C LEU A 57 -3.02 -5.92 18.03
N GLY A 58 -2.07 -6.50 17.29
CA GLY A 58 -2.33 -7.61 16.38
C GLY A 58 -3.20 -7.23 15.18
N VAL A 59 -3.10 -5.99 14.70
CA VAL A 59 -3.91 -5.46 13.59
C VAL A 59 -3.02 -4.81 12.52
N ARG A 60 -3.61 -4.54 11.34
CA ARG A 60 -3.00 -3.69 10.31
C ARG A 60 -3.63 -2.31 10.36
N LEU A 61 -2.82 -1.26 10.32
CA LEU A 61 -3.27 0.13 10.29
C LEU A 61 -3.03 0.72 8.91
N LEU A 62 -3.98 1.52 8.45
CA LEU A 62 -3.89 2.28 7.22
C LEU A 62 -3.96 3.77 7.57
N ALA A 63 -2.96 4.53 7.13
CA ALA A 63 -2.95 5.98 7.29
C ALA A 63 -3.60 6.60 6.05
N TYR A 64 -4.69 7.35 6.24
CA TYR A 64 -5.38 8.06 5.17
C TYR A 64 -5.02 9.55 5.22
N ARG A 65 -5.02 10.19 4.04
CA ARG A 65 -4.99 11.66 3.95
C ARG A 65 -6.27 12.24 4.57
N PRO A 66 -6.22 13.46 5.14
CA PRO A 66 -7.40 14.15 5.65
C PRO A 66 -8.51 14.31 4.61
#